data_AF-A0A1G7ASY0-F1
#
_entry.id   AF-A0A1G7ASY0-F1
#
_cell.length_a   1.000
_cell.length_b   1.000
_cell.length_c   1.000
_cell.angle_alpha   90.00
_cell.angle_beta   90.00
_cell.angle_gamma   90.00
#
_symmetry.space_group_name_H-M   'P 1'
#
loop_
_entity.id
_entity.type
_entity.pdbx_description
1 polymer ?
#
loop_
_entity_poly.entity_id
_entity_poly.type
_entity_poly.pdbx_seq_one_letter_code
_entity_poly.pdbx_strand_id
1 'polypeptide(L)'
;MQQHIDFVKLLLEVASKAVSVEEQWGYLKLSGNTHVDLLKDFKEIRKILSALGFTNLAHLTVNGNPVNLSDLDLYTNSAIVKSWIIDINKIPLISLKNTDGWHYNIFLGTAPCLNWLRLSNPLLKKHPFNEFTPLRVIIADLKDPFGGDSIQFLSPAEQNIAQPSNTATAAAPQAVPKLPAGQSLHESVHFITAEDIQVNLNAYQTYSSGTSDLKEIFLYKACNAMSMYLLDEYYSNDKVIVNGIKRVLFKLDDGSTRVNEKFYQQMVSLISWIYEDRVSVRKKLFNERITLDMQDGDTLLTTLSKNISNAAEQAKERYNFVIIERKDAYVKELKELLKDIRTQSELYSGKIRTLLSNFLRDLLGAIILVGFTIFTKFTENTKLLNEDLLEYVFYGLALYYLVSILMQSIVDISDVNVSKKEMMYWKNATKELLPEKEFRQHIDKSLKDRKISLRIIYPVIAICYLVIAVACFKYPSILKELLAKNLAKKELAEHERKQFVSDSLKIKQTNKSLEVAKPPSKEKAPKNAQP
;
A
#
# COMPACT_ATOMS: atom_id res chain seq x y z
N MET A 1 19.28 -41.86 -9.36
CA MET A 1 20.51 -41.37 -10.00
C MET A 1 21.48 -42.48 -10.42
N GLN A 2 22.00 -43.33 -9.53
CA GLN A 2 23.01 -44.35 -9.88
C GLN A 2 22.60 -45.26 -11.05
N GLN A 3 21.36 -45.75 -11.07
CA GLN A 3 20.82 -46.56 -12.18
C GLN A 3 20.83 -45.83 -13.53
N HIS A 4 20.65 -44.50 -13.56
CA HIS A 4 20.77 -43.70 -14.79
C HIS A 4 22.23 -43.58 -15.23
N ILE A 5 23.17 -43.46 -14.30
CA ILE A 5 24.61 -43.43 -14.60
C ILE A 5 25.08 -44.77 -15.18
N ASP A 6 24.65 -45.88 -14.57
CA ASP A 6 24.98 -47.22 -15.05
C ASP A 6 24.38 -47.45 -16.45
N PHE A 7 23.17 -46.93 -16.69
CA PHE A 7 22.55 -46.92 -18.01
C PHE A 7 23.35 -46.11 -19.04
N VAL A 8 23.85 -44.92 -18.69
CA VAL A 8 24.72 -44.12 -19.57
C VAL A 8 25.98 -44.89 -19.94
N LYS A 9 26.65 -45.52 -18.95
CA LYS A 9 27.89 -46.28 -19.18
C LYS A 9 27.67 -47.44 -20.15
N LEU A 10 26.59 -48.19 -19.97
CA LEU A 10 26.23 -49.28 -20.87
C LEU A 10 25.92 -48.77 -22.28
N LEU A 11 25.15 -47.68 -22.41
CA LEU A 11 24.84 -47.10 -23.71
C LEU A 11 26.08 -46.56 -24.43
N LEU A 12 27.06 -46.00 -23.71
CA LEU A 12 28.34 -45.59 -24.28
C LEU A 12 29.13 -46.78 -24.83
N GLU A 13 29.15 -47.90 -24.10
CA GLU A 13 29.81 -49.12 -24.57
C GLU A 13 29.18 -49.61 -25.88
N VAL A 14 27.85 -49.67 -25.95
CA VAL A 14 27.13 -50.10 -27.16
C VAL A 14 27.30 -49.09 -28.30
N ALA A 15 27.25 -47.79 -28.00
CA ALA A 15 27.45 -46.74 -28.99
C ALA A 15 28.86 -46.76 -29.59
N SER A 16 29.89 -47.15 -28.82
CA SER A 16 31.26 -47.31 -29.34
C SER A 16 31.39 -48.41 -30.40
N LYS A 17 30.46 -49.37 -30.41
CA LYS A 17 30.38 -50.50 -31.35
C LYS A 17 29.41 -50.19 -32.51
N ALA A 18 28.72 -49.05 -32.50
CA ALA A 18 27.76 -48.64 -33.51
C ALA A 18 28.44 -47.96 -34.71
N VAL A 19 27.85 -48.10 -35.89
CA VAL A 19 28.24 -47.37 -37.11
C VAL A 19 27.60 -45.98 -37.14
N SER A 20 26.38 -45.83 -36.63
CA SER A 20 25.73 -44.53 -36.48
C SER A 20 24.96 -44.41 -35.16
N VAL A 21 24.94 -43.18 -34.66
CA VAL A 21 24.23 -42.78 -33.43
C VAL A 21 23.40 -41.55 -33.77
N GLU A 22 22.08 -41.69 -33.71
CA GLU A 22 21.15 -40.55 -33.83
C GLU A 22 20.49 -40.32 -32.48
N GLU A 23 20.69 -39.13 -31.91
CA GLU A 23 20.18 -38.80 -30.59
C GLU A 23 19.43 -37.46 -30.60
N GLN A 24 18.25 -37.47 -29.98
CA GLN A 24 17.42 -36.29 -29.73
C GLN A 24 16.92 -36.29 -28.28
N TRP A 25 16.13 -35.29 -27.89
CA TRP A 25 15.58 -35.19 -26.53
C TRP A 25 14.84 -36.44 -26.07
N GLY A 26 13.92 -36.95 -26.90
CA GLY A 26 13.01 -38.04 -26.56
C GLY A 26 13.40 -39.40 -27.11
N TYR A 27 14.49 -39.50 -27.87
CA TYR A 27 14.80 -40.72 -28.64
C TYR A 27 16.30 -40.90 -28.84
N LEU A 28 16.73 -42.15 -28.87
CA LEU A 28 18.09 -42.58 -29.18
C LEU A 28 18.04 -43.78 -30.13
N LYS A 29 18.77 -43.68 -31.24
CA LYS A 29 18.98 -44.73 -32.23
C LYS A 29 20.44 -45.10 -32.29
N LEU A 30 20.73 -46.39 -32.15
CA LEU A 30 22.06 -46.95 -32.38
C LEU A 30 21.95 -47.93 -33.54
N SER A 31 22.77 -47.80 -34.57
CA SER A 31 22.79 -48.78 -35.66
C SER A 31 24.19 -49.25 -36.00
N GLY A 32 24.34 -50.50 -36.38
CA GLY A 32 25.63 -51.09 -36.72
C GLY A 32 25.51 -52.35 -37.57
N ASN A 33 26.67 -52.94 -37.89
CA ASN A 33 26.77 -54.11 -38.76
C ASN A 33 26.88 -55.41 -37.95
N THR A 34 28.06 -56.02 -37.89
CA THR A 34 28.32 -57.20 -37.06
C THR A 34 28.72 -56.79 -35.65
N HIS A 35 28.00 -57.27 -34.64
CA HIS A 35 28.33 -57.07 -33.24
C HIS A 35 28.17 -58.39 -32.48
N VAL A 36 29.29 -58.91 -31.96
CA VAL A 36 29.37 -60.26 -31.35
C VAL A 36 28.51 -60.34 -30.07
N ASP A 37 28.58 -59.33 -29.21
CA ASP A 37 27.84 -59.30 -27.94
C ASP A 37 26.48 -58.57 -27.98
N LEU A 38 25.91 -58.31 -29.18
CA LEU A 38 24.73 -57.44 -29.33
C LEU A 38 23.55 -57.88 -28.47
N LEU A 39 23.30 -59.19 -28.41
CA LEU A 39 22.20 -59.74 -27.64
C LEU A 39 22.44 -59.65 -26.14
N LYS A 40 23.69 -59.80 -25.70
CA LYS A 40 24.07 -59.64 -24.29
C LYS A 40 23.85 -58.20 -23.87
N ASP A 41 24.37 -57.26 -24.66
CA ASP A 41 24.27 -55.83 -24.39
C ASP A 41 22.80 -55.37 -24.42
N PHE A 42 21.99 -55.85 -25.37
CA PHE A 42 20.55 -55.55 -25.41
C PHE A 42 19.77 -56.16 -24.24
N LYS A 43 20.10 -57.38 -23.81
CA LYS A 43 19.51 -58.01 -22.60
C LYS A 43 19.84 -57.18 -21.35
N GLU A 44 21.04 -56.64 -21.26
CA GLU A 44 21.47 -55.79 -20.14
C GLU A 44 20.75 -54.43 -20.14
N ILE A 45 20.61 -53.79 -21.31
CA ILE A 45 19.81 -52.56 -21.50
C ILE A 45 18.38 -52.82 -21.00
N ARG A 46 17.74 -53.91 -21.45
CA ARG A 46 16.39 -54.29 -21.03
C ARG A 46 16.31 -54.54 -19.52
N LYS A 47 17.32 -55.19 -18.93
CA LYS A 47 17.38 -55.48 -17.50
C LYS A 47 17.38 -54.18 -16.68
N ILE A 48 18.20 -53.20 -17.06
CA ILE A 48 18.25 -51.89 -16.40
C ILE A 48 16.91 -51.16 -16.55
N LEU A 49 16.34 -51.13 -17.76
CA LEU A 49 15.03 -50.50 -18.01
C LEU A 49 13.90 -51.18 -17.21
N SER A 50 13.93 -52.51 -17.10
CA SER A 50 12.95 -53.27 -16.32
C SER A 50 13.09 -53.01 -14.83
N ALA A 51 14.32 -52.85 -14.33
CA ALA A 51 14.57 -52.43 -12.95
C ALA A 51 14.05 -51.01 -12.66
N LEU A 52 13.95 -50.16 -13.68
CA LEU A 52 13.29 -48.84 -13.63
C LEU A 52 11.77 -48.91 -13.83
N GLY A 53 11.20 -50.11 -13.99
CA GLY A 53 9.76 -50.32 -14.16
C GLY A 53 9.27 -50.32 -15.61
N PHE A 54 10.19 -50.33 -16.58
CA PHE A 54 9.86 -50.20 -18.00
C PHE A 54 10.18 -51.45 -18.81
N THR A 55 9.15 -52.04 -19.43
CA THR A 55 9.31 -53.27 -20.21
C THR A 55 9.48 -53.04 -21.70
N ASN A 56 9.00 -51.91 -22.27
CA ASN A 56 8.84 -51.70 -23.72
C ASN A 56 9.50 -50.42 -24.28
N LEU A 57 10.58 -49.92 -23.65
CA LEU A 57 11.22 -48.67 -24.12
C LEU A 57 12.32 -48.86 -25.16
N ALA A 58 12.93 -50.03 -25.19
CA ALA A 58 13.97 -50.36 -26.17
C ALA A 58 13.39 -51.33 -27.20
N HIS A 59 13.74 -51.20 -28.47
CA HIS A 59 13.38 -52.14 -29.53
C HIS A 59 14.63 -52.53 -30.29
N LEU A 60 14.74 -53.81 -30.66
CA LEU A 60 15.84 -54.34 -31.45
C LEU A 60 15.30 -54.76 -32.81
N THR A 61 15.95 -54.29 -33.86
CA THR A 61 15.69 -54.72 -35.24
C THR A 61 16.98 -55.34 -35.78
N VAL A 62 16.90 -56.56 -36.34
CA VAL A 62 18.02 -57.28 -36.94
C VAL A 62 17.69 -57.59 -38.40
N ASN A 63 18.59 -57.24 -39.31
CA ASN A 63 18.43 -57.41 -40.76
C ASN A 63 17.08 -56.85 -41.29
N GLY A 64 16.59 -55.76 -40.70
CA GLY A 64 15.31 -55.12 -41.06
C GLY A 64 14.07 -55.74 -40.41
N ASN A 65 14.20 -56.82 -39.64
CA ASN A 65 13.09 -57.46 -38.95
C ASN A 65 13.10 -57.12 -37.44
N PRO A 66 11.97 -56.66 -36.87
CA PRO A 66 11.87 -56.44 -35.44
C PRO A 66 12.00 -57.78 -34.69
N VAL A 67 12.84 -57.81 -33.66
CA VAL A 67 13.12 -59.01 -32.87
C VAL A 67 12.26 -58.99 -31.61
N ASN A 68 11.40 -60.01 -31.46
CA ASN A 68 10.68 -60.25 -30.21
C ASN A 68 11.59 -60.86 -29.14
N LEU A 69 11.25 -60.59 -27.88
CA LEU A 69 12.03 -61.07 -26.73
C LEU A 69 12.10 -62.58 -26.62
N SER A 70 11.06 -63.30 -27.05
CA SER A 70 11.03 -64.77 -27.13
C SER A 70 12.01 -65.33 -28.15
N ASP A 71 12.34 -64.53 -29.17
CA ASP A 71 13.06 -64.97 -30.36
C ASP A 71 14.53 -64.56 -30.29
N LEU A 72 14.93 -63.85 -29.24
CA LEU A 72 16.28 -63.28 -29.08
C LEU A 72 17.37 -64.36 -29.15
N ASP A 73 17.10 -65.55 -28.61
CA ASP A 73 18.06 -66.65 -28.58
C ASP A 73 18.29 -67.29 -29.96
N LEU A 74 17.38 -67.06 -30.93
CA LEU A 74 17.53 -67.52 -32.32
C LEU A 74 18.60 -66.73 -33.10
N TYR A 75 19.00 -65.56 -32.60
CA TYR A 75 19.99 -64.68 -33.23
C TYR A 75 21.38 -64.79 -32.60
N THR A 76 21.63 -65.84 -31.78
CA THR A 76 22.89 -66.06 -31.02
C THR A 76 24.13 -66.22 -31.89
N ASN A 77 23.98 -66.51 -33.18
CA ASN A 77 25.11 -66.68 -34.09
C ASN A 77 25.41 -65.36 -34.84
N SER A 78 26.54 -64.71 -34.50
CA SER A 78 26.94 -63.40 -35.05
C SER A 78 27.08 -63.37 -36.58
N ALA A 79 27.27 -64.53 -37.22
CA ALA A 79 27.29 -64.69 -38.67
C ALA A 79 25.94 -64.38 -39.36
N ILE A 80 24.83 -64.36 -38.61
CA ILE A 80 23.48 -64.10 -39.12
C ILE A 80 23.17 -62.59 -39.07
N VAL A 81 23.82 -61.82 -38.19
CA VAL A 81 23.55 -60.39 -37.98
C VAL A 81 24.39 -59.56 -38.94
N LYS A 82 23.81 -59.14 -40.07
CA LYS A 82 24.45 -58.24 -41.05
C LYS A 82 24.27 -56.77 -40.69
N SER A 83 23.12 -56.44 -40.09
CA SER A 83 22.79 -55.11 -39.62
C SER A 83 21.88 -55.17 -38.39
N TRP A 84 22.06 -54.27 -37.44
CA TRP A 84 21.20 -54.11 -36.28
C TRP A 84 20.86 -52.66 -36.01
N ILE A 85 19.70 -52.44 -35.37
CA ILE A 85 19.23 -51.14 -34.89
C ILE A 85 18.65 -51.34 -33.49
N ILE A 86 19.09 -50.52 -32.54
CA ILE A 86 18.49 -50.38 -31.21
C ILE A 86 17.82 -49.01 -31.15
N ASP A 87 16.49 -49.02 -30.95
CA ASP A 87 15.65 -47.84 -30.82
C ASP A 87 15.20 -47.68 -29.37
N ILE A 88 15.48 -46.54 -28.75
CA ILE A 88 15.12 -46.28 -27.35
C ILE A 88 14.24 -45.02 -27.26
N ASN A 89 13.00 -45.19 -26.80
CA ASN A 89 12.11 -44.08 -26.46
C ASN A 89 12.42 -43.57 -25.04
N LYS A 90 12.99 -42.37 -24.95
CA LYS A 90 13.38 -41.73 -23.68
C LYS A 90 12.22 -41.04 -22.98
N ILE A 91 11.10 -40.72 -23.66
CA ILE A 91 10.01 -39.91 -23.08
C ILE A 91 9.43 -40.51 -21.78
N PRO A 92 9.08 -41.82 -21.71
CA PRO A 92 8.56 -42.38 -20.47
C PRO A 92 9.60 -42.37 -19.34
N LEU A 93 10.87 -42.56 -19.66
CA LEU A 93 11.97 -42.47 -18.70
C LEU A 93 12.10 -41.05 -18.11
N ILE A 94 11.99 -40.02 -18.95
CA ILE A 94 12.07 -38.61 -18.53
C ILE A 94 10.84 -38.23 -17.69
N SER A 95 9.66 -38.73 -18.06
CA SER A 95 8.40 -38.43 -17.36
C SER A 95 8.35 -38.98 -15.92
N LEU A 96 9.20 -39.97 -15.60
CA LEU A 96 9.28 -40.55 -14.27
C LEU A 96 9.99 -39.58 -13.31
N LYS A 97 9.26 -39.18 -12.26
CA LYS A 97 9.84 -38.44 -11.15
C LYS A 97 10.53 -39.42 -10.20
N ASN A 98 11.84 -39.27 -10.02
CA ASN A 98 12.63 -40.14 -9.16
C ASN A 98 12.42 -39.84 -7.67
N THR A 99 12.96 -40.69 -6.80
CA THR A 99 12.83 -40.58 -5.33
C THR A 99 13.43 -39.30 -4.75
N ASP A 100 14.37 -38.68 -5.45
CA ASP A 100 14.96 -37.38 -5.11
C ASP A 100 14.13 -36.19 -5.62
N GLY A 101 13.00 -36.45 -6.28
CA GLY A 101 12.10 -35.44 -6.83
C GLY A 101 12.52 -34.88 -8.18
N TRP A 102 13.56 -35.42 -8.82
CA TRP A 102 14.06 -34.94 -10.12
C TRP A 102 13.60 -35.80 -11.29
N HIS A 103 13.41 -35.15 -12.43
CA HIS A 103 13.36 -35.81 -13.73
C HIS A 103 14.78 -35.97 -14.28
N TYR A 104 14.98 -36.99 -15.12
CA TYR A 104 16.30 -37.30 -15.68
C TYR A 104 16.22 -37.49 -17.19
N ASN A 105 17.09 -36.80 -17.92
CA ASN A 105 17.39 -37.11 -19.32
C ASN A 105 18.88 -37.39 -19.49
N ILE A 106 19.21 -38.14 -20.54
CA ILE A 106 20.56 -38.60 -20.84
C ILE A 106 20.91 -38.22 -22.28
N PHE A 107 22.15 -37.77 -22.46
CA PHE A 107 22.82 -37.65 -23.74
C PHE A 107 24.16 -38.39 -23.73
N LEU A 108 24.46 -39.10 -24.83
CA LEU A 108 25.72 -39.82 -25.01
C LEU A 108 26.88 -38.89 -25.38
N GLY A 109 26.58 -37.65 -25.75
CA GLY A 109 27.60 -36.64 -26.00
C GLY A 109 27.06 -35.21 -25.94
N THR A 110 27.98 -34.27 -25.85
CA THR A 110 27.70 -32.84 -25.76
C THR A 110 27.17 -32.32 -27.10
N ALA A 111 27.67 -32.84 -28.22
CA ALA A 111 27.25 -32.40 -29.56
C ALA A 111 25.76 -32.68 -29.87
N PRO A 112 25.19 -33.88 -29.61
CA PRO A 112 23.75 -34.10 -29.76
C PRO A 112 22.89 -33.20 -28.86
N CYS A 113 23.31 -33.01 -27.61
CA CYS A 113 22.62 -32.13 -26.67
C CYS A 113 22.62 -30.67 -27.16
N LEU A 114 23.79 -30.19 -27.61
CA LEU A 114 23.98 -28.87 -28.19
C LEU A 114 23.11 -28.66 -29.43
N ASN A 115 23.06 -29.64 -30.34
CA ASN A 115 22.25 -29.57 -31.54
C ASN A 115 20.74 -29.50 -31.21
N TRP A 116 20.28 -30.35 -30.28
CA TRP A 116 18.90 -30.29 -29.81
C TRP A 116 18.57 -28.93 -29.19
N LEU A 117 19.43 -28.42 -28.30
CA LEU A 117 19.20 -27.16 -27.63
C LEU A 117 19.20 -25.98 -28.60
N ARG A 118 20.01 -25.99 -29.67
CA ARG A 118 19.96 -24.96 -30.72
C ARG A 118 18.61 -24.91 -31.41
N LEU A 119 18.06 -26.08 -31.75
CA LEU A 119 16.79 -26.21 -32.47
C LEU A 119 15.56 -26.05 -31.57
N SER A 120 15.71 -26.14 -30.25
CA SER A 120 14.58 -26.05 -29.32
C SER A 120 14.06 -24.61 -29.20
N ASN A 121 12.74 -24.48 -29.06
CA ASN A 121 12.09 -23.20 -28.75
C ASN A 121 11.77 -23.14 -27.25
N PRO A 122 12.46 -22.28 -26.47
CA PRO A 122 12.30 -22.20 -25.02
C PRO A 122 10.94 -21.64 -24.58
N LEU A 123 10.17 -21.08 -25.52
CA LEU A 123 8.90 -20.39 -25.26
C LEU A 123 7.70 -21.34 -25.22
N LEU A 124 7.82 -22.53 -25.82
CA LEU A 124 6.71 -23.47 -25.90
C LEU A 124 6.44 -24.12 -24.54
N LYS A 125 5.17 -24.30 -24.20
CA LYS A 125 4.77 -24.99 -22.96
C LYS A 125 5.27 -26.42 -22.86
N LYS A 126 5.26 -27.14 -23.99
CA LYS A 126 5.80 -28.51 -24.10
C LYS A 126 7.33 -28.54 -24.18
N HIS A 127 8.00 -27.40 -24.05
CA HIS A 127 9.45 -27.40 -23.97
C HIS A 127 9.86 -28.14 -22.69
N PRO A 128 10.87 -29.02 -22.73
CA PRO A 128 11.20 -29.86 -21.58
C PRO A 128 11.55 -29.11 -20.30
N PHE A 129 12.14 -27.92 -20.41
CA PHE A 129 12.44 -27.08 -19.25
C PHE A 129 11.21 -26.42 -18.63
N ASN A 130 10.08 -26.36 -19.35
CA ASN A 130 8.81 -25.88 -18.83
C ASN A 130 7.96 -27.04 -18.28
N GLU A 131 8.04 -28.22 -18.91
CA GLU A 131 7.23 -29.39 -18.56
C GLU A 131 7.82 -30.25 -17.43
N PHE A 132 9.14 -30.50 -17.44
CA PHE A 132 9.78 -31.49 -16.55
C PHE A 132 10.63 -30.87 -15.43
N THR A 133 10.30 -29.67 -14.95
CA THR A 133 11.05 -29.05 -13.83
C THR A 133 10.68 -29.68 -12.47
N PRO A 134 11.64 -30.08 -11.62
CA PRO A 134 13.09 -29.94 -11.77
C PRO A 134 13.74 -31.10 -12.57
N LEU A 135 14.75 -30.81 -13.39
CA LEU A 135 15.35 -31.73 -14.38
C LEU A 135 16.87 -31.78 -14.34
N ARG A 136 17.42 -33.00 -14.35
CA ARG A 136 18.85 -33.28 -14.53
C ARG A 136 19.11 -33.86 -15.91
N VAL A 137 20.05 -33.27 -16.64
CA VAL A 137 20.52 -33.75 -17.94
C VAL A 137 21.93 -34.31 -17.74
N ILE A 138 22.07 -35.63 -17.83
CA ILE A 138 23.36 -36.32 -17.70
C ILE A 138 23.98 -36.42 -19.09
N ILE A 139 25.19 -35.88 -19.25
CA ILE A 139 25.92 -35.85 -20.52
C ILE A 139 27.26 -36.55 -20.33
N ALA A 140 27.49 -37.62 -21.08
CA ALA A 140 28.63 -38.50 -20.89
C ALA A 140 30.01 -37.82 -20.94
N ASP A 141 30.22 -36.94 -21.91
CA ASP A 141 31.49 -36.28 -22.23
C ASP A 141 31.56 -34.83 -21.71
N LEU A 142 30.62 -34.42 -20.84
CA LEU A 142 30.59 -33.08 -20.29
C LEU A 142 31.76 -32.88 -19.32
N LYS A 143 32.61 -31.90 -19.64
CA LYS A 143 33.78 -31.55 -18.83
C LYS A 143 33.41 -30.70 -17.61
N ASP A 144 32.63 -29.65 -17.85
CA ASP A 144 32.26 -28.66 -16.83
C ASP A 144 30.75 -28.66 -16.63
N PRO A 145 30.24 -29.28 -15.55
CA PRO A 145 28.83 -29.21 -15.17
C PRO A 145 28.36 -27.79 -14.87
N PHE A 146 27.12 -27.50 -15.24
CA PHE A 146 26.53 -26.17 -15.07
C PHE A 146 25.02 -26.25 -14.88
N GLY A 147 24.44 -25.19 -14.32
CA GLY A 147 23.00 -25.14 -14.03
C GLY A 147 22.68 -24.42 -12.72
N GLY A 148 21.46 -24.63 -12.23
CA GLY A 148 20.94 -24.02 -11.01
C GLY A 148 20.03 -24.97 -10.23
N ASP A 149 19.04 -24.43 -9.51
CA ASP A 149 18.18 -25.24 -8.63
C ASP A 149 17.06 -25.98 -9.36
N SER A 150 16.75 -25.58 -10.60
CA SER A 150 15.65 -26.15 -11.39
C SER A 150 16.14 -27.06 -12.53
N ILE A 151 17.23 -26.68 -13.21
CA ILE A 151 17.82 -27.45 -14.31
C ILE A 151 19.31 -27.60 -14.05
N GLN A 152 19.83 -28.82 -14.22
CA GLN A 152 21.24 -29.14 -14.02
C GLN A 152 21.78 -29.98 -15.17
N PHE A 153 22.92 -29.59 -15.73
CA PHE A 153 23.70 -30.37 -16.69
C PHE A 153 24.89 -30.98 -15.95
N LEU A 154 24.92 -32.31 -15.89
CA LEU A 154 25.84 -33.07 -15.05
C LEU A 154 26.66 -34.03 -15.91
N SER A 155 27.89 -34.31 -15.49
CA SER A 155 28.67 -35.43 -16.01
C SER A 155 28.38 -36.69 -15.18
N PRO A 156 28.62 -37.92 -15.70
CA PRO A 156 28.50 -39.14 -14.92
C PRO A 156 29.42 -39.18 -13.68
N ALA A 157 30.50 -38.41 -13.69
CA ALA A 157 31.47 -38.32 -12.59
C ALA A 157 31.05 -37.33 -11.50
N GLU A 158 30.35 -36.26 -11.85
CA GLU A 158 29.98 -35.17 -10.93
C GLU A 158 28.48 -35.15 -10.66
N GLN A 159 28.11 -35.54 -9.44
CA GLN A 159 26.71 -35.79 -9.08
C GLN A 159 25.98 -34.57 -8.50
N ASN A 160 26.70 -33.47 -8.25
CA ASN A 160 26.14 -32.25 -7.71
C ASN A 160 26.86 -31.03 -8.28
N ILE A 161 26.10 -29.96 -8.56
CA ILE A 161 26.66 -28.64 -8.85
C ILE A 161 26.91 -27.96 -7.49
N ALA A 162 28.13 -27.49 -7.27
CA ALA A 162 28.43 -26.70 -6.08
C ALA A 162 27.51 -25.46 -6.05
N GLN A 163 26.64 -25.37 -5.06
CA GLN A 163 25.90 -24.13 -4.80
C GLN A 163 26.91 -23.02 -4.44
N PRO A 164 26.63 -21.75 -4.79
CA PRO A 164 27.48 -20.65 -4.37
C PRO A 164 27.58 -20.68 -2.84
N SER A 165 28.78 -20.94 -2.34
CA SER A 165 29.06 -20.97 -0.92
C SER A 165 28.93 -19.55 -0.37
N ASN A 166 28.13 -19.39 0.69
CA ASN A 166 27.97 -18.14 1.46
C ASN A 166 29.24 -17.70 2.22
N THR A 167 30.43 -18.11 1.76
CA THR A 167 31.71 -17.93 2.45
C THR A 167 32.69 -17.17 1.58
N ALA A 168 32.46 -15.87 1.40
CA ALA A 168 33.54 -14.91 1.16
C ALA A 168 33.05 -13.48 1.47
N THR A 169 33.62 -12.92 2.55
CA THR A 169 33.59 -11.50 2.97
C THR A 169 32.26 -10.93 3.45
N ALA A 170 32.34 -10.12 4.51
CA ALA A 170 31.26 -9.50 5.28
C ALA A 170 30.44 -8.44 4.52
N ALA A 171 30.10 -8.69 3.27
CA ALA A 171 28.98 -8.05 2.58
C ALA A 171 27.80 -9.03 2.65
N ALA A 172 26.60 -8.52 2.92
CA ALA A 172 25.37 -9.30 3.10
C ALA A 172 25.23 -10.46 2.09
N PRO A 173 24.61 -11.60 2.47
CA PRO A 173 24.41 -12.73 1.57
C PRO A 173 23.77 -12.21 0.28
N GLN A 174 24.45 -12.36 -0.86
CA GLN A 174 23.85 -12.05 -2.14
C GLN A 174 22.73 -13.06 -2.36
N ALA A 175 21.52 -12.69 -1.95
CA ALA A 175 20.33 -13.48 -2.20
C ALA A 175 20.26 -13.75 -3.71
N VAL A 176 20.13 -15.03 -4.08
CA VAL A 176 19.89 -15.42 -5.47
C VAL A 176 18.73 -14.56 -6.00
N PRO A 177 18.91 -13.81 -7.10
CA PRO A 177 17.86 -12.95 -7.62
C PRO A 177 16.60 -13.76 -7.88
N LYS A 178 15.51 -13.41 -7.20
CA LYS A 178 14.22 -14.09 -7.40
C LYS A 178 13.69 -13.68 -8.77
N LEU A 179 13.57 -14.64 -9.67
CA LEU A 179 12.93 -14.43 -10.97
C LEU A 179 11.41 -14.62 -10.83
N PRO A 180 10.61 -13.93 -11.66
CA PRO A 180 9.15 -14.04 -11.60
C PRO A 180 8.68 -15.45 -11.98
N ALA A 181 7.56 -15.85 -11.40
CA ALA A 181 6.89 -17.10 -11.77
C ALA A 181 6.34 -17.03 -13.19
N GLY A 182 6.10 -18.18 -13.81
CA GLY A 182 5.54 -18.26 -15.17
C GLY A 182 4.18 -17.55 -15.32
N GLN A 183 3.36 -17.52 -14.27
CA GLN A 183 2.05 -16.85 -14.27
C GLN A 183 2.16 -15.34 -14.52
N SER A 184 3.19 -14.69 -13.99
CA SER A 184 3.40 -13.24 -14.13
C SER A 184 3.65 -12.79 -15.57
N LEU A 185 4.04 -13.71 -16.46
CA LEU A 185 4.21 -13.42 -17.88
C LEU A 185 2.86 -13.07 -18.54
N HIS A 186 1.84 -13.91 -18.33
CA HIS A 186 0.51 -13.73 -18.94
C HIS A 186 -0.26 -12.54 -18.35
N GLU A 187 0.09 -12.08 -17.15
CA GLU A 187 -0.46 -10.86 -16.55
C GLU A 187 0.10 -9.59 -17.19
N SER A 188 1.31 -9.66 -17.74
CA SER A 188 2.08 -8.49 -18.19
C SER A 188 2.25 -8.39 -19.71
N VAL A 189 2.01 -9.48 -20.44
CA VAL A 189 2.17 -9.58 -21.90
C VAL A 189 0.88 -10.10 -22.53
N HIS A 190 0.42 -9.43 -23.58
CA HIS A 190 -0.74 -9.87 -24.34
C HIS A 190 -0.33 -10.83 -25.47
N PHE A 191 -0.83 -12.06 -25.42
CA PHE A 191 -0.51 -13.11 -26.40
C PHE A 191 -1.58 -13.18 -27.49
N ILE A 192 -1.17 -12.98 -28.74
CA ILE A 192 -2.02 -13.07 -29.95
C ILE A 192 -1.40 -14.13 -30.87
N THR A 193 -1.39 -15.37 -30.39
CA THR A 193 -0.80 -16.51 -31.09
C THR A 193 -1.63 -17.76 -30.88
N ALA A 194 -1.53 -18.72 -31.80
CA ALA A 194 -2.11 -20.05 -31.66
C ALA A 194 -1.21 -21.01 -30.86
N GLU A 195 0.05 -20.65 -30.64
CA GLU A 195 1.00 -21.46 -29.88
C GLU A 195 0.74 -21.35 -28.37
N ASP A 196 0.81 -22.47 -27.66
CA ASP A 196 0.72 -22.50 -26.20
C ASP A 196 2.08 -22.08 -25.61
N ILE A 197 2.23 -20.78 -25.37
CA ILE A 197 3.44 -20.16 -24.83
C ILE A 197 3.41 -20.20 -23.31
N GLN A 198 4.46 -20.77 -22.70
CA GLN A 198 4.67 -20.74 -21.26
C GLN A 198 6.17 -20.77 -20.99
N VAL A 199 6.66 -19.88 -20.14
CA VAL A 199 8.09 -19.78 -19.81
C VAL A 199 8.27 -19.90 -18.30
N ASN A 200 9.14 -20.82 -17.87
CA ASN A 200 9.60 -20.92 -16.49
C ASN A 200 11.01 -20.33 -16.36
N LEU A 201 11.15 -19.07 -15.95
CA LEU A 201 12.46 -18.42 -15.83
C LEU A 201 13.37 -19.07 -14.77
N ASN A 202 12.81 -19.69 -13.73
CA ASN A 202 13.59 -20.39 -12.72
C ASN A 202 14.34 -21.60 -13.33
N ALA A 203 13.80 -22.20 -14.40
CA ALA A 203 14.47 -23.26 -15.14
C ALA A 203 15.76 -22.78 -15.82
N TYR A 204 15.91 -21.48 -16.06
CA TYR A 204 17.06 -20.89 -16.72
C TYR A 204 18.04 -20.19 -15.77
N GLN A 205 17.90 -20.40 -14.46
CA GLN A 205 18.88 -19.91 -13.47
C GLN A 205 20.15 -20.76 -13.51
N THR A 206 21.32 -20.11 -13.48
CA THR A 206 22.61 -20.79 -13.38
C THR A 206 23.59 -20.08 -12.46
N TYR A 207 24.39 -20.85 -11.72
CA TYR A 207 25.33 -20.35 -10.68
C TYR A 207 26.81 -20.68 -10.96
N SER A 208 27.09 -21.55 -11.92
CA SER A 208 28.44 -22.07 -12.17
C SER A 208 29.27 -21.09 -13.01
N SER A 209 30.47 -20.73 -12.55
CA SER A 209 31.48 -20.06 -13.38
C SER A 209 32.14 -21.06 -14.33
N GLY A 210 32.29 -20.69 -15.61
CA GLY A 210 32.83 -21.58 -16.65
C GLY A 210 32.30 -21.23 -18.04
N THR A 211 33.01 -21.63 -19.09
CA THR A 211 32.66 -21.34 -20.48
C THR A 211 32.70 -22.61 -21.32
N SER A 212 31.56 -23.01 -21.86
CA SER A 212 31.43 -24.10 -22.83
C SER A 212 30.38 -23.73 -23.88
N ASP A 213 30.50 -24.25 -25.09
CA ASP A 213 29.52 -24.01 -26.17
C ASP A 213 28.09 -24.35 -25.75
N LEU A 214 27.93 -25.41 -24.95
CA LEU A 214 26.64 -25.83 -24.43
C LEU A 214 26.08 -24.82 -23.42
N LYS A 215 26.93 -24.31 -22.51
CA LYS A 215 26.52 -23.25 -21.57
C LYS A 215 26.18 -21.97 -22.32
N GLU A 216 26.94 -21.56 -23.34
CA GLU A 216 26.64 -20.37 -24.14
C GLU A 216 25.27 -20.45 -24.83
N ILE A 217 24.96 -21.58 -25.46
CA ILE A 217 23.63 -21.80 -26.06
C ILE A 217 22.54 -21.84 -25.00
N PHE A 218 22.80 -22.43 -23.82
CA PHE A 218 21.85 -22.39 -22.71
C PHE A 218 21.55 -20.95 -22.24
N LEU A 219 22.59 -20.14 -22.05
CA LEU A 219 22.46 -18.72 -21.70
C LEU A 219 21.72 -17.94 -22.78
N TYR A 220 21.97 -18.24 -24.05
CA TYR A 220 21.26 -17.65 -25.16
C TYR A 220 19.75 -17.96 -25.12
N LYS A 221 19.38 -19.23 -24.91
CA LYS A 221 17.96 -19.62 -24.73
C LYS A 221 17.33 -18.97 -23.50
N ALA A 222 18.09 -18.84 -22.41
CA ALA A 222 17.67 -18.13 -21.23
C ALA A 222 17.35 -16.65 -21.52
N CYS A 223 18.25 -15.94 -22.21
CA CYS A 223 18.05 -14.53 -22.55
C CYS A 223 16.89 -14.33 -23.53
N ASN A 224 16.71 -15.24 -24.48
CA ASN A 224 15.56 -15.25 -25.38
C ASN A 224 14.25 -15.42 -24.57
N ALA A 225 14.20 -16.40 -23.67
CA ALA A 225 13.07 -16.60 -22.76
C ALA A 225 12.80 -15.38 -21.84
N MET A 226 13.84 -14.74 -21.29
CA MET A 226 13.72 -13.53 -20.47
C MET A 226 13.24 -12.32 -21.27
N SER A 227 13.58 -12.22 -22.56
CA SER A 227 13.14 -11.13 -23.42
C SER A 227 11.63 -11.07 -23.56
N MET A 228 10.93 -12.20 -23.44
CA MET A 228 9.46 -12.25 -23.42
C MET A 228 8.85 -11.41 -22.31
N TYR A 229 9.50 -11.33 -21.15
CA TYR A 229 9.01 -10.57 -19.98
C TYR A 229 9.15 -9.05 -20.14
N LEU A 230 9.77 -8.59 -21.22
CA LEU A 230 9.91 -7.17 -21.56
C LEU A 230 8.87 -6.71 -22.60
N LEU A 231 8.16 -7.65 -23.21
CA LEU A 231 7.18 -7.38 -24.25
C LEU A 231 5.89 -6.77 -23.71
N ASP A 232 5.12 -6.17 -24.62
CA ASP A 232 3.72 -5.80 -24.37
C ASP A 232 2.76 -6.68 -25.17
N GLU A 233 3.10 -7.01 -26.41
CA GLU A 233 2.33 -7.98 -27.21
C GLU A 233 3.25 -8.99 -27.92
N TYR A 234 2.82 -10.24 -27.99
CA TYR A 234 3.50 -11.31 -28.71
C TYR A 234 2.57 -11.94 -29.75
N TYR A 235 2.99 -11.93 -31.02
CA TYR A 235 2.29 -12.61 -32.12
C TYR A 235 3.06 -13.84 -32.60
N SER A 236 4.35 -13.66 -32.86
CA SER A 236 5.28 -14.73 -33.24
C SER A 236 6.73 -14.29 -32.98
N ASN A 237 7.69 -15.19 -33.15
CA ASN A 237 9.12 -14.85 -33.05
C ASN A 237 9.53 -13.74 -34.04
N ASP A 238 8.87 -13.62 -35.19
CA ASP A 238 9.16 -12.55 -36.16
C ASP A 238 8.41 -11.24 -35.87
N LYS A 239 7.43 -11.27 -34.96
CA LYS A 239 6.55 -10.15 -34.67
C LYS A 239 6.21 -10.05 -33.19
N VAL A 240 6.96 -9.22 -32.48
CA VAL A 240 6.72 -8.83 -31.09
C VAL A 240 6.62 -7.31 -30.98
N ILE A 241 5.89 -6.83 -29.99
CA ILE A 241 5.66 -5.39 -29.78
C ILE A 241 6.16 -4.98 -28.40
N VAL A 242 6.93 -3.90 -28.39
CA VAL A 242 7.38 -3.19 -27.20
C VAL A 242 6.83 -1.77 -27.25
N ASN A 243 6.07 -1.40 -26.22
CA ASN A 243 5.48 -0.08 -26.07
C ASN A 243 6.34 0.75 -25.10
N GLY A 244 7.11 1.68 -25.65
CA GLY A 244 7.84 2.69 -24.91
C GLY A 244 7.37 4.09 -25.26
N ILE A 245 8.32 4.97 -25.66
CA ILE A 245 7.97 6.30 -26.19
C ILE A 245 7.30 6.16 -27.55
N LYS A 246 7.70 5.14 -28.30
CA LYS A 246 7.05 4.71 -29.53
C LYS A 246 6.61 3.26 -29.37
N ARG A 247 5.55 2.88 -30.09
CA ARG A 247 5.18 1.50 -30.30
C ARG A 247 6.09 0.93 -31.39
N VAL A 248 6.91 -0.05 -31.04
CA VAL A 248 7.91 -0.62 -31.94
C VAL A 248 7.58 -2.08 -32.23
N LEU A 249 7.69 -2.44 -33.50
CA LEU A 249 7.64 -3.81 -33.97
C LEU A 249 9.06 -4.37 -34.03
N PHE A 250 9.31 -5.47 -33.32
CA PHE A 250 10.57 -6.19 -33.37
C PHE A 250 10.37 -7.61 -33.93
N LYS A 251 11.43 -8.15 -34.51
CA LYS A 251 11.69 -9.59 -34.47
C LYS A 251 12.33 -9.91 -33.11
N LEU A 252 11.89 -10.96 -32.44
CA LEU A 252 12.38 -11.33 -31.10
C LEU A 252 13.88 -11.61 -31.15
N ASP A 253 14.28 -12.43 -32.13
CA ASP A 253 15.64 -12.97 -32.27
C ASP A 253 15.80 -13.58 -33.67
N ASP A 254 17.02 -13.56 -34.20
CA ASP A 254 17.39 -14.03 -35.55
C ASP A 254 18.57 -15.01 -35.55
N GLY A 255 19.09 -15.41 -34.38
CA GLY A 255 20.26 -16.30 -34.30
C GLY A 255 21.60 -15.58 -34.31
N SER A 256 21.65 -14.27 -34.58
CA SER A 256 22.91 -13.54 -34.76
C SER A 256 23.51 -13.01 -33.45
N THR A 257 22.69 -12.89 -32.40
CA THR A 257 23.09 -12.23 -31.16
C THR A 257 24.00 -13.13 -30.32
N ARG A 258 25.22 -12.68 -30.04
CA ARG A 258 26.11 -13.34 -29.10
C ARG A 258 25.72 -13.00 -27.66
N VAL A 259 25.41 -14.03 -26.88
CA VAL A 259 25.09 -13.90 -25.46
C VAL A 259 26.29 -14.36 -24.63
N ASN A 260 26.71 -13.52 -23.70
CA ASN A 260 27.74 -13.85 -22.72
C ASN A 260 27.17 -13.81 -21.30
N GLU A 261 27.95 -14.29 -20.34
CA GLU A 261 27.54 -14.36 -18.93
C GLU A 261 27.23 -12.98 -18.35
N LYS A 262 27.96 -11.93 -18.74
CA LYS A 262 27.67 -10.55 -18.32
C LYS A 262 26.28 -10.10 -18.75
N PHE A 263 25.93 -10.31 -20.02
CA PHE A 263 24.62 -9.95 -20.57
C PHE A 263 23.50 -10.75 -19.88
N TYR A 264 23.70 -12.05 -19.67
CA TYR A 264 22.78 -12.87 -18.90
C TYR A 264 22.53 -12.33 -17.48
N GLN A 265 23.59 -11.98 -16.74
CA GLN A 265 23.45 -11.42 -15.39
C GLN A 265 22.74 -10.06 -15.39
N GLN A 266 22.95 -9.24 -16.43
CA GLN A 266 22.21 -7.99 -16.62
C GLN A 266 20.72 -8.25 -16.88
N MET A 267 20.38 -9.24 -17.70
CA MET A 267 18.99 -9.67 -17.92
C MET A 267 18.33 -10.15 -16.62
N VAL A 268 19.01 -11.01 -15.85
CA VAL A 268 18.51 -11.48 -14.54
C VAL A 268 18.25 -10.30 -13.60
N SER A 269 19.23 -9.39 -13.44
CA SER A 269 19.09 -8.22 -12.59
C SER A 269 17.95 -7.30 -13.02
N LEU A 270 17.79 -7.09 -14.33
CA LEU A 270 16.73 -6.26 -14.88
C LEU A 270 15.34 -6.88 -14.62
N ILE A 271 15.16 -8.15 -14.96
CA ILE A 271 13.87 -8.84 -14.81
C ILE A 271 13.48 -8.93 -13.33
N SER A 272 14.41 -9.28 -12.45
CA SER A 272 14.16 -9.26 -11.00
C SER A 272 13.75 -7.88 -10.52
N TRP A 273 14.40 -6.81 -11.00
CA TRP A 273 14.00 -5.44 -10.63
C TRP A 273 12.62 -5.07 -11.19
N ILE A 274 12.31 -5.36 -12.45
CA ILE A 274 11.01 -5.03 -13.05
C ILE A 274 9.86 -5.71 -12.29
N TYR A 275 10.03 -6.99 -11.94
CA TYR A 275 8.96 -7.80 -11.36
C TYR A 275 8.90 -7.78 -9.83
N GLU A 276 9.79 -7.04 -9.16
CA GLU A 276 9.77 -6.89 -7.70
C GLU A 276 8.59 -6.01 -7.23
N ASP A 277 8.27 -4.93 -7.95
CA ASP A 277 7.23 -3.98 -7.54
C ASP A 277 6.76 -3.12 -8.74
N ARG A 278 5.47 -2.79 -8.79
CA ARG A 278 4.83 -1.97 -9.85
C ARG A 278 5.34 -2.28 -11.26
N VAL A 279 5.20 -3.55 -11.66
CA VAL A 279 5.71 -4.12 -12.93
C VAL A 279 5.40 -3.22 -14.13
N SER A 280 4.17 -2.74 -14.26
CA SER A 280 3.75 -1.89 -15.38
C SER A 280 4.55 -0.58 -15.48
N VAL A 281 4.90 0.04 -14.36
CA VAL A 281 5.67 1.28 -14.33
C VAL A 281 7.15 1.02 -14.63
N ARG A 282 7.76 0.05 -13.94
CA ARG A 282 9.19 -0.29 -14.13
C ARG A 282 9.46 -0.78 -15.56
N LYS A 283 8.61 -1.68 -16.08
CA LYS A 283 8.67 -2.17 -17.46
C LYS A 283 8.53 -1.01 -18.46
N LYS A 284 7.54 -0.12 -18.26
CA LYS A 284 7.34 1.03 -19.15
C LYS A 284 8.55 1.96 -19.19
N LEU A 285 9.11 2.35 -18.03
CA LEU A 285 10.29 3.21 -17.97
C LEU A 285 11.49 2.61 -18.69
N PHE A 286 11.68 1.29 -18.58
CA PHE A 286 12.72 0.58 -19.32
C PHE A 286 12.43 0.54 -20.83
N ASN A 287 11.20 0.18 -21.22
CA ASN A 287 10.77 0.12 -22.62
C ASN A 287 10.86 1.50 -23.30
N GLU A 288 10.56 2.59 -22.60
CA GLU A 288 10.75 3.96 -23.09
C GLU A 288 12.20 4.22 -23.52
N ARG A 289 13.17 3.68 -22.79
CA ARG A 289 14.59 3.87 -23.14
C ARG A 289 15.05 2.92 -24.25
N ILE A 290 14.65 1.65 -24.21
CA ILE A 290 15.01 0.68 -25.26
C ILE A 290 14.44 1.07 -26.63
N THR A 291 13.19 1.56 -26.67
CA THR A 291 12.55 1.99 -27.93
C THR A 291 13.16 3.27 -28.53
N LEU A 292 13.95 4.03 -27.75
CA LEU A 292 14.72 5.17 -28.28
C LEU A 292 16.05 4.74 -28.89
N ASP A 293 16.71 3.75 -28.28
CA ASP A 293 18.07 3.33 -28.65
C ASP A 293 18.09 2.20 -29.70
N MET A 294 16.94 1.87 -30.29
CA MET A 294 16.84 0.86 -31.35
C MET A 294 17.45 1.34 -32.67
N GLN A 295 17.99 0.40 -33.44
CA GLN A 295 18.45 0.64 -34.82
C GLN A 295 17.54 -0.11 -35.80
N ASP A 296 17.41 0.41 -37.02
CA ASP A 296 16.60 -0.24 -38.06
C ASP A 296 17.19 -1.61 -38.42
N GLY A 297 16.35 -2.64 -38.38
CA GLY A 297 16.73 -4.03 -38.68
C GLY A 297 17.26 -4.83 -37.50
N ASP A 298 17.50 -4.21 -36.33
CA ASP A 298 17.91 -4.95 -35.13
C ASP A 298 16.74 -5.80 -34.58
N THR A 299 17.05 -6.98 -34.06
CA THR A 299 16.11 -7.76 -33.24
C THR A 299 16.02 -7.19 -31.82
N LEU A 300 15.01 -7.60 -31.06
CA LEU A 300 14.90 -7.22 -29.65
C LEU A 300 16.11 -7.69 -28.86
N LEU A 301 16.51 -8.96 -29.03
CA LEU A 301 17.66 -9.52 -28.31
C LEU A 301 18.96 -8.80 -28.66
N THR A 302 19.17 -8.44 -29.93
CA THR A 302 20.31 -7.63 -30.37
C THR A 302 20.30 -6.25 -29.72
N THR A 303 19.16 -5.56 -29.72
CA THR A 303 19.01 -4.23 -29.11
C THR A 303 19.30 -4.28 -27.60
N LEU A 304 18.77 -5.29 -26.90
CA LEU A 304 19.04 -5.51 -25.48
C LEU A 304 20.52 -5.76 -25.22
N SER A 305 21.18 -6.61 -26.02
CA SER A 305 22.61 -6.90 -25.83
C SER A 305 23.51 -5.67 -25.91
N LYS A 306 23.13 -4.69 -26.74
CA LYS A 306 23.87 -3.41 -26.91
C LYS A 306 23.56 -2.43 -25.77
N ASN A 307 22.29 -2.32 -25.36
CA ASN A 307 21.80 -1.16 -24.61
C ASN A 307 21.30 -1.45 -23.19
N ILE A 308 21.20 -2.72 -22.77
CA ILE A 308 20.55 -3.08 -21.49
C ILE A 308 21.13 -2.37 -20.27
N SER A 309 22.45 -2.22 -20.20
CA SER A 309 23.13 -1.65 -19.03
C SER A 309 22.68 -0.21 -18.81
N ASN A 310 22.78 0.61 -19.86
CA ASN A 310 22.44 2.02 -19.83
C ASN A 310 20.92 2.21 -19.66
N ALA A 311 20.11 1.40 -20.37
CA ALA A 311 18.67 1.48 -20.27
C ALA A 311 18.14 1.11 -18.88
N ALA A 312 18.70 0.07 -18.25
CA ALA A 312 18.33 -0.35 -16.91
C ALA A 312 18.71 0.69 -15.85
N GLU A 313 19.90 1.29 -15.95
CA GLU A 313 20.36 2.33 -15.02
C GLU A 313 19.46 3.57 -15.09
N GLN A 314 19.22 4.10 -16.30
CA GLN A 314 18.34 5.25 -16.48
C GLN A 314 16.90 4.97 -16.04
N ALA A 315 16.37 3.77 -16.29
CA ALA A 315 15.03 3.40 -15.85
C ALA A 315 14.93 3.35 -14.32
N LYS A 316 15.96 2.83 -13.64
CA LYS A 316 16.04 2.81 -12.16
C LYS A 316 16.12 4.22 -11.58
N GLU A 317 16.93 5.10 -12.15
CA GLU A 317 17.03 6.49 -11.72
C GLU A 317 15.69 7.23 -11.91
N ARG A 318 15.07 7.11 -13.09
CA ARG A 318 13.76 7.71 -13.36
C ARG A 318 12.69 7.17 -12.43
N TYR A 319 12.71 5.87 -12.13
CA TYR A 319 11.78 5.29 -11.16
C TYR A 319 11.92 5.95 -9.79
N ASN A 320 13.16 6.13 -9.31
CA ASN A 320 13.42 6.81 -8.04
C ASN A 320 12.87 8.23 -8.05
N PHE A 321 13.07 9.00 -9.13
CA PHE A 321 12.49 10.34 -9.26
C PHE A 321 10.96 10.32 -9.23
N VAL A 322 10.31 9.43 -9.99
CA VAL A 322 8.85 9.29 -10.01
C VAL A 322 8.29 8.92 -8.63
N ILE A 323 8.98 8.06 -7.88
CA ILE A 323 8.59 7.69 -6.52
C ILE A 323 8.71 8.88 -5.55
N ILE A 324 9.81 9.65 -5.65
CA ILE A 324 10.01 10.85 -4.83
C ILE A 324 8.94 11.91 -5.15
N GLU A 325 8.69 12.19 -6.43
CA GLU A 325 7.68 13.17 -6.86
C GLU A 325 6.27 12.79 -6.40
N ARG A 326 5.90 11.50 -6.54
CA ARG A 326 4.62 11.01 -6.00
C ARG A 326 4.54 11.18 -4.49
N LYS A 327 5.61 10.89 -3.76
CA LYS A 327 5.65 11.10 -2.31
C LYS A 327 5.43 12.57 -1.96
N ASP A 328 6.06 13.49 -2.67
CA ASP A 328 5.89 14.92 -2.46
C ASP A 328 4.47 15.40 -2.80
N ALA A 329 3.88 14.89 -3.90
CA ALA A 329 2.49 15.16 -4.27
C ALA A 329 1.51 14.68 -3.18
N TYR A 330 1.68 13.45 -2.68
CA TYR A 330 0.87 12.93 -1.57
C TYR A 330 1.02 13.77 -0.30
N VAL A 331 2.24 14.24 0.02
CA VAL A 331 2.46 15.15 1.16
C VAL A 331 1.74 16.48 0.95
N LYS A 332 1.69 17.00 -0.28
CA LYS A 332 0.97 18.23 -0.60
C LYS A 332 -0.54 18.06 -0.47
N GLU A 333 -1.11 16.99 -1.03
CA GLU A 333 -2.54 16.65 -0.90
C GLU A 333 -2.93 16.51 0.57
N LEU A 334 -2.09 15.85 1.37
CA LEU A 334 -2.32 15.70 2.80
C LEU A 334 -2.32 17.05 3.54
N LYS A 335 -1.41 17.97 3.18
CA LYS A 335 -1.38 19.33 3.74
C LYS A 335 -2.64 20.12 3.38
N GLU A 336 -3.13 19.98 2.15
CA GLU A 336 -4.37 20.62 1.70
C GLU A 336 -5.58 20.05 2.45
N LEU A 337 -5.69 18.73 2.58
CA LEU A 337 -6.74 18.07 3.37
C LEU A 337 -6.75 18.54 4.83
N LEU A 338 -5.57 18.67 5.44
CA LEU A 338 -5.44 19.14 6.82
C LEU A 338 -5.87 20.61 6.97
N LYS A 339 -5.59 21.45 5.96
CA LYS A 339 -6.05 22.85 5.91
C LYS A 339 -7.57 22.94 5.80
N ASP A 340 -8.18 22.10 4.97
CA ASP A 340 -9.63 22.07 4.77
C ASP A 340 -10.35 21.63 6.04
N ILE A 341 -9.87 20.57 6.69
CA ILE A 341 -10.43 20.09 7.97
C ILE A 341 -10.32 21.17 9.04
N ARG A 342 -9.16 21.84 9.15
CA ARG A 342 -8.99 22.95 10.09
C ARG A 342 -10.02 24.05 9.82
N THR A 343 -10.24 24.39 8.56
CA THR A 343 -11.18 25.44 8.16
C THR A 343 -12.62 25.01 8.49
N GLN A 344 -13.00 23.76 8.23
CA GLN A 344 -14.30 23.23 8.62
C GLN A 344 -14.50 23.22 10.13
N SER A 345 -13.50 22.80 10.91
CA SER A 345 -13.52 22.83 12.37
C SER A 345 -13.72 24.27 12.90
N GLU A 346 -12.99 25.24 12.33
CA GLU A 346 -13.17 26.67 12.65
C GLU A 346 -14.59 27.17 12.31
N LEU A 347 -15.17 26.73 11.17
CA LEU A 347 -16.54 27.07 10.80
C LEU A 347 -17.58 26.46 11.74
N TYR A 348 -17.41 25.20 12.16
CA TYR A 348 -18.32 24.55 13.12
C TYR A 348 -18.26 25.21 14.49
N SER A 349 -17.06 25.47 15.02
CA SER A 349 -16.87 26.21 16.28
C SER A 349 -17.52 27.60 16.20
N GLY A 350 -17.33 28.33 15.09
CA GLY A 350 -17.98 29.61 14.84
C GLY A 350 -19.50 29.54 14.82
N LYS A 351 -20.09 28.52 14.17
CA LYS A 351 -21.54 28.29 14.15
C LYS A 351 -22.09 27.98 15.53
N ILE A 352 -21.43 27.10 16.30
CA ILE A 352 -21.84 26.75 17.66
C ILE A 352 -21.83 27.99 18.56
N ARG A 353 -20.76 28.81 18.48
CA ARG A 353 -20.66 30.06 19.25
C ARG A 353 -21.77 31.05 18.87
N THR A 354 -22.09 31.16 17.59
CA THR A 354 -23.16 32.06 17.11
C THR A 354 -24.54 31.60 17.59
N LEU A 355 -24.84 30.29 17.48
CA LEU A 355 -26.07 29.71 17.99
C LEU A 355 -26.21 29.92 19.51
N LEU A 356 -25.13 29.67 20.26
CA LEU A 356 -25.12 29.88 21.71
C LEU A 356 -25.36 31.35 22.06
N SER A 357 -24.71 32.30 21.37
CA SER A 357 -24.91 33.73 21.60
C SER A 357 -26.33 34.19 21.31
N ASN A 358 -26.93 33.71 20.22
CA ASN A 358 -28.31 34.03 19.86
C ASN A 358 -29.30 33.46 20.89
N PHE A 359 -29.14 32.18 21.25
CA PHE A 359 -30.01 31.54 22.25
C PHE A 359 -29.92 32.23 23.62
N LEU A 360 -28.71 32.56 24.08
CA LEU A 360 -28.52 33.29 25.34
C LEU A 360 -29.16 34.68 25.29
N ARG A 361 -29.09 35.38 24.16
CA ARG A 361 -29.72 36.69 23.98
C ARG A 361 -31.24 36.59 24.00
N ASP A 362 -31.81 35.61 23.31
CA ASP A 362 -33.25 35.37 23.27
C ASP A 362 -33.79 35.01 24.66
N LEU A 363 -33.06 34.18 25.41
CA LEU A 363 -33.39 33.83 26.80
C LEU A 363 -33.33 35.06 27.72
N LEU A 364 -32.31 35.91 27.57
CA LEU A 364 -32.23 37.17 28.33
C LEU A 364 -33.40 38.09 28.00
N GLY A 365 -33.75 38.23 26.72
CA GLY A 365 -34.89 39.00 26.26
C GLY A 365 -36.21 38.50 26.87
N ALA A 366 -36.42 37.19 26.91
CA ALA A 366 -37.58 36.57 27.53
C ALA A 366 -37.62 36.85 29.05
N ILE A 367 -36.49 36.72 29.76
CA ILE A 367 -36.41 37.01 31.20
C ILE A 367 -36.70 38.49 31.49
N ILE A 368 -36.16 39.42 30.68
CA ILE A 368 -36.43 40.85 30.82
C ILE A 368 -37.90 41.17 30.52
N LEU A 369 -38.51 40.56 29.49
CA LEU A 369 -39.93 40.73 29.17
C LEU A 369 -40.83 40.28 30.33
N VAL A 370 -40.57 39.08 30.87
CA VAL A 370 -41.27 38.56 32.05
C VAL A 370 -41.05 39.48 33.26
N GLY A 371 -39.81 39.92 33.48
CA GLY A 371 -39.48 40.85 34.55
C GLY A 371 -40.19 42.20 34.44
N PHE A 372 -40.27 42.77 33.23
CA PHE A 372 -40.98 44.04 32.98
C PHE A 372 -42.49 43.87 33.16
N THR A 373 -43.07 42.78 32.65
CA THR A 373 -44.50 42.46 32.79
C THR A 373 -44.90 42.34 34.27
N ILE A 374 -44.04 41.70 35.06
CA ILE A 374 -44.20 41.59 36.51
C ILE A 374 -44.03 42.97 37.16
N PHE A 375 -42.99 43.74 36.82
CA PHE A 375 -42.72 45.07 37.37
C PHE A 375 -43.85 46.09 37.11
N THR A 376 -44.44 46.09 35.92
CA THR A 376 -45.60 46.94 35.60
C THR A 376 -46.82 46.58 36.45
N LYS A 377 -47.09 45.28 36.67
CA LYS A 377 -48.17 44.84 37.55
C LYS A 377 -47.90 45.14 39.03
N PHE A 378 -46.63 45.16 39.46
CA PHE A 378 -46.20 45.53 40.81
C PHE A 378 -46.43 47.01 41.13
N THR A 379 -46.30 47.90 40.14
CA THR A 379 -46.45 49.35 40.34
C THR A 379 -47.91 49.75 40.60
N GLU A 380 -48.87 48.95 40.13
CA GLU A 380 -50.31 49.23 40.26
C GLU A 380 -50.95 48.70 41.55
N ASN A 381 -50.35 47.71 42.23
CA ASN A 381 -50.92 47.06 43.42
C ASN A 381 -49.94 47.05 44.61
N THR A 382 -50.03 48.05 45.48
CA THR A 382 -49.22 48.18 46.72
C THR A 382 -49.45 47.07 47.75
N LYS A 383 -50.45 46.19 47.57
CA LYS A 383 -50.70 45.02 48.44
C LYS A 383 -49.78 43.82 48.18
N LEU A 384 -48.99 43.84 47.10
CA LEU A 384 -48.05 42.75 46.74
C LEU A 384 -46.63 42.94 47.27
N LEU A 385 -46.39 43.93 48.14
CA LEU A 385 -45.10 44.17 48.82
C LEU A 385 -44.58 42.96 49.63
N ASN A 386 -45.42 41.94 49.86
CA ASN A 386 -45.10 40.72 50.61
C ASN A 386 -44.82 39.48 49.75
N GLU A 387 -44.96 39.51 48.42
CA GLU A 387 -44.68 38.33 47.61
C GLU A 387 -43.25 38.34 47.04
N ASP A 388 -42.52 37.25 47.29
CA ASP A 388 -41.15 36.96 46.85
C ASP A 388 -40.96 36.93 45.32
N LEU A 389 -41.99 37.26 44.54
CA LEU A 389 -42.03 37.25 43.07
C LEU A 389 -40.97 38.12 42.40
N LEU A 390 -40.69 39.32 42.92
CA LEU A 390 -39.61 40.16 42.38
C LEU A 390 -38.23 39.54 42.67
N GLU A 391 -38.09 38.87 43.81
CA GLU A 391 -36.88 38.15 44.19
C GLU A 391 -36.62 36.98 43.24
N TYR A 392 -37.67 36.24 42.86
CA TYR A 392 -37.58 35.17 41.87
C TYR A 392 -37.16 35.65 40.47
N VAL A 393 -37.55 36.85 40.03
CA VAL A 393 -37.10 37.42 38.75
C VAL A 393 -35.61 37.75 38.77
N PHE A 394 -35.13 38.40 39.85
CA PHE A 394 -33.71 38.72 40.00
C PHE A 394 -32.85 37.48 40.25
N TYR A 395 -33.36 36.46 40.96
CA TYR A 395 -32.73 35.16 41.06
C TYR A 395 -32.71 34.41 39.72
N GLY A 396 -33.77 34.54 38.91
CA GLY A 396 -33.79 34.03 37.54
C GLY A 396 -32.72 34.68 36.66
N LEU A 397 -32.52 36.00 36.77
CA LEU A 397 -31.43 36.73 36.10
C LEU A 397 -30.04 36.29 36.59
N ALA A 398 -29.86 36.13 37.90
CA ALA A 398 -28.60 35.67 38.46
C ALA A 398 -28.27 34.23 38.02
N LEU A 399 -29.29 33.34 38.02
CA LEU A 399 -29.18 31.98 37.52
C LEU A 399 -28.85 31.95 36.03
N TYR A 400 -29.46 32.84 35.22
CA TYR A 400 -29.14 33.00 33.81
C TYR A 400 -27.65 33.32 33.60
N TYR A 401 -27.09 34.29 34.33
CA TYR A 401 -25.67 34.61 34.20
C TYR A 401 -24.76 33.44 34.61
N LEU A 402 -25.14 32.69 35.64
CA LEU A 402 -24.39 31.51 36.10
C LEU A 402 -24.43 30.37 35.06
N VAL A 403 -25.61 30.07 34.52
CA VAL A 403 -25.80 29.07 33.47
C VAL A 403 -25.11 29.49 32.16
N SER A 404 -25.11 30.79 31.85
CA SER A 404 -24.45 31.35 30.68
C SER A 404 -22.93 31.13 30.73
N ILE A 405 -22.28 31.41 31.86
CA ILE A 405 -20.84 31.14 32.07
C ILE A 405 -20.55 29.65 31.95
N LEU A 406 -21.37 28.80 32.58
CA LEU A 406 -21.19 27.34 32.55
C LEU A 406 -21.28 26.80 31.13
N MET A 407 -22.32 27.17 30.38
CA MET A 407 -22.50 26.73 29.00
C MET A 407 -21.40 27.24 28.07
N GLN A 408 -21.01 28.51 28.19
CA GLN A 408 -19.88 29.07 27.43
C GLN A 408 -18.57 28.35 27.76
N SER A 409 -18.34 27.99 29.03
CA SER A 409 -17.13 27.27 29.44
C SER A 409 -17.12 25.85 28.90
N ILE A 410 -18.24 25.14 28.95
CA ILE A 410 -18.37 23.76 28.44
C ILE A 410 -18.12 23.72 26.93
N VAL A 411 -18.71 24.64 26.17
CA VAL A 411 -18.56 24.69 24.71
C VAL A 411 -17.11 24.94 24.31
N ASP A 412 -16.44 25.90 24.94
CA ASP A 412 -15.06 26.24 24.57
C ASP A 412 -14.04 25.17 25.04
N ILE A 413 -14.29 24.50 26.17
CA ILE A 413 -13.49 23.34 26.61
C ILE A 413 -13.71 22.14 25.65
N SER A 414 -14.96 21.92 25.24
CA SER A 414 -15.31 20.87 24.28
C SER A 414 -14.61 21.10 22.94
N ASP A 415 -14.63 22.33 22.43
CA ASP A 415 -13.98 22.70 21.16
C ASP A 415 -12.46 22.42 21.20
N VAL A 416 -11.78 22.78 22.28
CA VAL A 416 -10.35 22.47 22.46
C VAL A 416 -10.08 20.97 22.56
N ASN A 417 -10.96 20.22 23.22
CA ASN A 417 -10.78 18.78 23.38
C ASN A 417 -11.05 18.01 22.09
N VAL A 418 -12.08 18.38 21.34
CA VAL A 418 -12.38 17.82 20.02
C VAL A 418 -11.24 18.14 19.05
N SER A 419 -10.77 19.40 19.02
CA SER A 419 -9.61 19.81 18.21
C SER A 419 -8.35 18.99 18.52
N LYS A 420 -8.07 18.69 19.80
CA LYS A 420 -6.94 17.85 20.21
C LYS A 420 -7.11 16.40 19.78
N LYS A 421 -8.30 15.84 19.92
CA LYS A 421 -8.61 14.46 19.52
C LYS A 421 -8.49 14.30 18.00
N GLU A 422 -8.96 15.26 17.22
CA GLU A 422 -8.81 15.28 15.76
C GLU A 422 -7.33 15.35 15.38
N MET A 423 -6.54 16.26 15.96
CA MET A 423 -5.10 16.34 15.67
C MET A 423 -4.34 15.05 16.03
N MET A 424 -4.73 14.36 17.11
CA MET A 424 -4.17 13.05 17.50
C MET A 424 -4.61 11.92 16.57
N TYR A 425 -5.86 11.91 16.12
CA TYR A 425 -6.37 10.95 15.13
C TYR A 425 -5.58 11.08 13.82
N TRP A 426 -5.38 12.31 13.35
CA TRP A 426 -4.59 12.58 12.16
C TRP A 426 -3.10 12.26 12.33
N LYS A 427 -2.52 12.46 13.54
CA LYS A 427 -1.16 11.98 13.87
C LYS A 427 -1.00 10.50 13.57
N ASN A 428 -1.98 9.71 13.98
CA ASN A 428 -1.94 8.26 13.82
C ASN A 428 -2.20 7.84 12.37
N ALA A 429 -3.08 8.55 11.65
CA ALA A 429 -3.35 8.32 10.23
C ALA A 429 -2.17 8.70 9.31
N THR A 430 -1.24 9.55 9.74
CA THR A 430 -0.14 10.09 8.91
C THR A 430 1.27 9.70 9.39
N LYS A 431 1.34 8.76 10.36
CA LYS A 431 2.55 8.40 11.09
C LYS A 431 3.69 7.84 10.23
N GLU A 432 3.41 7.38 9.01
CA GLU A 432 4.42 6.88 8.07
C GLU A 432 5.11 8.00 7.24
N LEU A 433 4.57 9.22 7.25
CA LEU A 433 4.93 10.26 6.28
C LEU A 433 5.64 11.48 6.90
N LEU A 434 5.50 11.71 8.22
CA LEU A 434 6.09 12.85 8.91
C LEU A 434 6.86 12.42 10.18
N PRO A 435 8.14 12.83 10.34
CA PRO A 435 8.89 12.62 11.58
C PRO A 435 8.17 13.21 12.80
N GLU A 436 8.18 12.48 13.91
CA GLU A 436 7.39 12.82 15.10
C GLU A 436 7.71 14.23 15.68
N LYS A 437 8.94 14.71 15.50
CA LYS A 437 9.37 16.04 15.95
C LYS A 437 8.71 17.18 15.16
N GLU A 438 8.62 17.07 13.84
CA GLU A 438 8.04 18.11 12.98
C GLU A 438 6.53 18.22 13.18
N PHE A 439 5.86 17.07 13.35
CA PHE A 439 4.44 17.04 13.65
C PHE A 439 4.11 17.68 15.00
N ARG A 440 4.90 17.38 16.05
CA ARG A 440 4.71 18.01 17.38
C ARG A 440 4.91 19.51 17.36
N GLN A 441 5.91 20.02 16.63
CA GLN A 441 6.11 21.46 16.47
C GLN A 441 4.93 22.13 15.75
N HIS A 442 4.37 21.50 14.72
CA HIS A 442 3.18 22.02 14.03
C HIS A 442 1.92 22.03 14.91
N ILE A 443 1.72 21.00 15.74
CA ILE A 443 0.62 20.97 16.72
C ILE A 443 0.76 22.11 17.72
N ASP A 444 1.92 22.23 18.36
CA ASP A 444 2.09 23.20 19.44
C ASP A 444 2.04 24.64 18.91
N LYS A 445 2.55 24.90 17.70
CA LYS A 445 2.45 26.23 17.07
C LYS A 445 1.00 26.57 16.67
N SER A 446 0.22 25.58 16.20
CA SER A 446 -1.18 25.82 15.80
C SER A 446 -2.14 25.96 16.99
N LEU A 447 -1.82 25.33 18.13
CA LEU A 447 -2.66 25.40 19.33
C LEU A 447 -2.22 26.49 20.33
N LYS A 448 -1.08 27.16 20.12
CA LYS A 448 -0.54 28.13 21.07
C LYS A 448 -1.50 29.28 21.33
N ASP A 449 -2.06 29.88 20.27
CA ASP A 449 -2.92 31.05 20.39
C ASP A 449 -4.28 30.70 21.01
N ARG A 450 -4.84 29.52 20.68
CA ARG A 450 -6.08 29.01 21.29
C ARG A 450 -5.89 28.68 22.78
N LYS A 451 -4.73 28.12 23.18
CA LYS A 451 -4.39 27.83 24.59
C LYS A 451 -4.23 29.12 25.42
N ILE A 452 -3.66 30.18 24.85
CA ILE A 452 -3.51 31.49 25.51
C ILE A 452 -4.90 32.13 25.71
N SER A 453 -5.73 32.12 24.68
CA SER A 453 -7.10 32.66 24.73
C SER A 453 -7.94 31.97 25.81
N LEU A 454 -7.88 30.63 25.90
CA LEU A 454 -8.63 29.88 26.91
C LEU A 454 -8.09 30.07 28.34
N ARG A 455 -6.78 30.32 28.50
CA ARG A 455 -6.14 30.41 29.82
C ARG A 455 -6.20 31.81 30.43
N ILE A 456 -6.26 32.86 29.61
CA ILE A 456 -6.18 34.26 30.08
C ILE A 456 -7.52 34.99 29.92
N ILE A 457 -8.19 34.88 28.78
CA ILE A 457 -9.37 35.70 28.48
C ILE A 457 -10.63 35.14 29.16
N TYR A 458 -10.78 33.82 29.21
CA TYR A 458 -11.94 33.16 29.82
C TYR A 458 -12.12 33.44 31.32
N PRO A 459 -11.06 33.34 32.16
CA PRO A 459 -11.17 33.66 33.58
C PRO A 459 -11.61 35.11 33.82
N VAL A 460 -11.15 36.05 33.00
CA VAL A 460 -11.51 37.48 33.12
C VAL A 460 -13.01 37.68 32.83
N ILE A 461 -13.52 37.06 31.77
CA ILE A 461 -14.95 37.14 31.42
C ILE A 461 -15.82 36.46 32.50
N ALA A 462 -15.40 35.29 32.99
CA ALA A 462 -16.10 34.61 34.07
C ALA A 462 -16.18 35.46 35.34
N ILE A 463 -15.10 36.16 35.71
CA ILE A 463 -15.08 37.09 36.85
C ILE A 463 -16.08 38.24 36.64
N CYS A 464 -16.12 38.87 35.46
CA CYS A 464 -17.06 39.94 35.17
C CYS A 464 -18.52 39.49 35.30
N TYR A 465 -18.86 38.31 34.78
CA TYR A 465 -20.22 37.77 34.91
C TYR A 465 -20.57 37.37 36.35
N LEU A 466 -19.59 36.89 37.13
CA LEU A 466 -19.80 36.53 38.54
C LEU A 466 -20.04 37.78 39.40
N VAL A 467 -19.35 38.89 39.10
CA VAL A 467 -19.61 40.21 39.71
C VAL A 467 -21.03 40.69 39.40
N ILE A 468 -21.47 40.57 38.13
CA ILE A 468 -22.83 40.95 37.72
C ILE A 468 -23.88 40.06 38.41
N ALA A 469 -23.65 38.75 38.50
CA ALA A 469 -24.56 37.83 39.18
C ALA A 469 -24.70 38.14 40.68
N VAL A 470 -23.58 38.44 41.37
CA VAL A 470 -23.59 38.85 42.78
C VAL A 470 -24.31 40.18 42.96
N ALA A 471 -24.11 41.14 42.05
CA ALA A 471 -24.85 42.40 42.06
C ALA A 471 -26.36 42.18 41.90
N CYS A 472 -26.78 41.33 40.95
CA CYS A 472 -28.19 40.96 40.78
C CYS A 472 -28.78 40.24 41.99
N PHE A 473 -28.00 39.41 42.70
CA PHE A 473 -28.46 38.71 43.91
C PHE A 473 -28.66 39.66 45.09
N LYS A 474 -27.82 40.69 45.21
CA LYS A 474 -27.88 41.69 46.29
C LYS A 474 -28.87 42.83 46.01
N TYR A 475 -29.24 43.05 44.75
CA TYR A 475 -30.09 44.16 44.32
C TYR A 475 -31.50 44.15 44.93
N PRO A 476 -32.23 43.01 45.03
CA PRO A 476 -33.54 42.96 45.68
C PRO A 476 -33.52 43.41 47.14
N SER A 477 -32.49 43.05 47.90
CA SER A 477 -32.34 43.44 49.32
C SER A 477 -32.11 44.94 49.47
N ILE A 478 -31.26 45.52 48.61
CA ILE A 478 -31.00 46.97 48.58
C ILE A 478 -32.26 47.74 48.19
N LEU A 479 -33.03 47.22 47.23
CA LEU A 479 -34.29 47.83 46.79
C LEU A 479 -35.35 47.79 47.91
N LYS A 480 -35.48 46.65 48.61
CA LYS A 480 -36.34 46.51 49.80
C LYS A 480 -35.94 47.52 50.89
N GLU A 481 -34.66 47.72 51.15
CA GLU A 481 -34.16 48.69 52.15
C GLU A 481 -34.41 50.16 51.74
N LEU A 482 -34.22 50.50 50.47
CA LEU A 482 -34.48 51.85 49.93
C LEU A 482 -35.97 52.18 49.91
N LEU A 483 -36.82 51.23 49.51
CA LEU A 483 -38.27 51.39 49.56
C LEU A 483 -38.78 51.50 51.00
N ALA A 484 -38.25 50.69 51.94
CA ALA A 484 -38.56 50.80 53.36
C ALA A 484 -38.16 52.16 53.95
N LYS A 485 -36.97 52.68 53.60
CA LYS A 485 -36.54 54.03 54.02
C LYS A 485 -37.45 55.12 53.46
N ASN A 486 -37.90 55.00 52.21
CA ASN A 486 -38.81 55.97 51.59
C ASN A 486 -40.24 55.90 52.15
N LEU A 487 -40.73 54.71 52.50
CA LEU A 487 -42.01 54.50 53.19
C LEU A 487 -41.97 55.06 54.62
N ALA A 488 -40.93 54.76 55.39
CA ALA A 488 -40.73 55.31 56.73
C ALA A 488 -40.63 56.84 56.72
N LYS A 489 -40.00 57.43 55.69
CA LYS A 489 -39.93 58.89 55.50
C LYS A 489 -41.29 59.51 55.16
N LYS A 490 -42.14 58.80 54.41
CA LYS A 490 -43.53 59.20 54.15
C LYS A 490 -44.39 59.11 55.40
N GLU A 491 -44.30 58.03 56.18
CA GLU A 491 -45.05 57.87 57.43
C GLU A 491 -44.63 58.91 58.48
N LEU A 492 -43.34 59.23 58.58
CA LEU A 492 -42.83 60.31 59.44
C LEU A 492 -43.41 61.66 59.02
N ALA A 493 -43.41 61.98 57.72
CA ALA A 493 -44.00 63.22 57.20
C ALA A 493 -45.53 63.30 57.41
N GLU A 494 -46.21 62.15 57.39
CA GLU A 494 -47.65 62.07 57.66
C GLU A 494 -47.97 62.20 59.16
N HIS A 495 -47.09 61.67 60.02
CA HIS A 495 -47.16 61.82 61.47
C HIS A 495 -46.88 63.28 61.89
N GLU A 496 -45.89 63.94 61.28
CA GLU A 496 -45.62 65.37 61.44
C GLU A 496 -46.82 66.22 61.00
N ARG A 497 -47.48 65.86 59.87
CA ARG A 497 -48.72 66.52 59.44
C ARG A 497 -49.86 66.36 60.46
N LYS A 498 -50.06 65.15 61.02
CA LYS A 498 -51.11 64.89 62.03
C LYS A 498 -50.81 65.62 63.34
N GLN A 499 -49.55 65.73 63.72
CA GLN A 499 -49.10 66.46 64.91
C GLN A 499 -49.28 67.97 64.73
N PHE A 500 -48.94 68.52 63.56
CA PHE A 500 -49.21 69.93 63.21
C PHE A 500 -50.71 70.27 63.23
N VAL A 501 -51.57 69.37 62.74
CA VAL A 501 -53.03 69.54 62.80
C VAL A 501 -53.53 69.52 64.26
N SER A 502 -53.02 68.62 65.10
CA SER A 502 -53.33 68.56 66.55
C SER A 502 -52.92 69.82 67.30
N ASP A 503 -51.72 70.35 67.03
CA ASP A 503 -51.22 71.56 67.68
C ASP A 503 -51.97 72.82 67.21
N SER A 504 -52.38 72.88 65.94
CA SER A 504 -53.25 73.95 65.42
C SER A 504 -54.65 73.96 66.05
N LEU A 505 -55.17 72.79 66.44
CA LEU A 505 -56.44 72.63 67.17
C LEU A 505 -56.34 73.12 68.61
N LYS A 506 -55.19 72.90 69.28
CA LYS A 506 -54.92 73.43 70.62
C LYS A 506 -54.84 74.96 70.62
N ILE A 507 -54.15 75.57 69.64
CA ILE A 507 -54.03 77.04 69.51
C ILE A 507 -55.41 77.70 69.28
N LYS A 508 -56.30 77.06 68.51
CA LYS A 508 -57.69 77.54 68.34
C LYS A 508 -58.54 77.44 69.62
N GLN A 509 -58.26 76.50 70.52
CA GLN A 509 -58.94 76.41 71.82
C GLN A 509 -58.41 77.45 72.82
N THR A 510 -57.12 77.82 72.75
CA THR A 510 -56.54 78.86 73.62
C THR A 510 -56.99 80.27 73.23
N ASN A 511 -57.13 80.57 71.93
CA ASN A 511 -57.59 81.89 71.45
C ASN A 511 -59.09 82.14 71.63
N LYS A 512 -59.91 81.10 71.84
CA LYS A 512 -61.35 81.25 72.12
C LYS A 512 -61.64 81.67 73.57
N SER A 513 -60.63 81.67 74.44
CA SER A 513 -60.73 82.03 75.86
C SER A 513 -60.32 83.47 76.18
N LEU A 514 -59.84 84.24 75.19
CA LEU A 514 -59.23 85.58 75.40
C LEU A 514 -59.97 86.74 74.72
N GLU A 515 -61.10 86.52 74.04
CA GLU A 515 -61.83 87.55 73.31
C GLU A 515 -63.18 87.91 73.98
N VAL A 516 -63.12 88.43 75.22
CA VAL A 516 -64.18 89.24 75.84
C VAL A 516 -63.53 90.41 76.58
N ALA A 517 -63.15 91.48 75.86
CA ALA A 517 -63.12 92.86 76.40
C ALA A 517 -62.70 93.92 75.34
N LYS A 518 -63.72 94.52 74.70
CA LYS A 518 -63.93 96.00 74.61
C LYS A 518 -63.00 96.85 73.68
N PRO A 519 -63.32 98.14 73.38
CA PRO A 519 -64.07 98.61 72.20
C PRO A 519 -63.36 99.81 71.47
N PRO A 520 -64.02 100.81 70.84
CA PRO A 520 -64.05 101.02 69.39
C PRO A 520 -63.41 102.35 68.89
N SER A 521 -63.40 102.53 67.56
CA SER A 521 -63.81 103.75 66.80
C SER A 521 -62.81 104.36 65.79
N LYS A 522 -63.41 104.72 64.62
CA LYS A 522 -63.06 105.77 63.61
C LYS A 522 -61.83 105.55 62.69
N GLU A 523 -61.76 106.03 61.45
CA GLU A 523 -62.66 106.49 60.36
C GLU A 523 -61.73 106.88 59.18
N LYS A 524 -62.19 106.77 57.91
CA LYS A 524 -61.66 107.39 56.66
C LYS A 524 -60.35 106.80 56.05
N ALA A 525 -60.15 106.65 54.73
CA ALA A 525 -60.92 106.76 53.48
C ALA A 525 -60.02 106.15 52.33
N PRO A 526 -60.38 106.15 51.02
CA PRO A 526 -60.23 104.97 50.13
C PRO A 526 -59.26 105.16 48.93
N LYS A 527 -59.02 104.09 48.15
CA LYS A 527 -58.86 104.10 46.68
C LYS A 527 -58.75 102.68 46.07
N ASN A 528 -59.75 102.35 45.23
CA ASN A 528 -59.74 101.69 43.90
C ASN A 528 -58.40 101.16 43.32
N ALA A 529 -58.32 100.21 42.40
CA ALA A 529 -59.20 99.19 41.80
C ALA A 529 -58.37 98.45 40.71
N GLN A 530 -58.63 97.15 40.50
CA GLN A 530 -58.58 96.36 39.24
C GLN A 530 -57.25 96.10 38.49
N PRO A 531 -57.24 95.11 37.57
CA PRO A 531 -58.25 94.07 37.27
C PRO A 531 -57.92 92.68 37.83
#